data_AF-A0A3M1GKD5-F1
#
_entry.id   AF-A0A3M1GKD5-F1
#
_cell.length_a   1.000
_cell.length_b   1.000
_cell.length_c   1.000
_cell.angle_alpha   90.00
_cell.angle_beta   90.00
_cell.angle_gamma   90.00
#
_symmetry.space_group_name_H-M   'P 1'
#
loop_
_entity.id
_entity.type
_entity.pdbx_description
1 polymer ?
#
loop_
_entity_poly.entity_id
_entity_poly.type
_entity_poly.pdbx_seq_one_letter_code
_entity_poly.pdbx_strand_id
1 'polypeptide(L)'
;MLHFPPPPLPPEPSAAHHETVPHPAASPRAGSGGSDLLQRSSVYREFQAELAEILRHKWLESEKAGYDIGFERALLDWVRHHRAAWRAARRSVGSASGNN
;
A
#
# COMPACT_ATOMS: atom_id res chain seq x y z
N MET A 1 -8.35 21.57 15.17
CA MET A 1 -7.42 20.54 14.64
C MET A 1 -8.18 19.73 13.59
N LEU A 2 -7.50 19.25 12.55
CA LEU A 2 -8.05 18.23 11.65
C LEU A 2 -7.55 16.86 12.14
N HIS A 3 -8.46 16.02 12.64
CA HIS A 3 -8.15 14.66 13.05
C HIS A 3 -8.21 13.75 11.82
N PHE A 4 -7.07 13.17 11.44
CA PHE A 4 -7.01 12.20 10.34
C PHE A 4 -7.32 10.80 10.89
N PRO A 5 -8.20 10.01 10.26
CA PRO A 5 -8.58 8.70 10.78
C PRO A 5 -7.40 7.71 10.73
N PRO A 6 -7.34 6.73 11.66
CA PRO A 6 -6.36 5.65 11.60
C PRO A 6 -6.58 4.76 10.36
N PRO A 7 -5.56 4.01 9.91
CA PRO A 7 -5.70 3.07 8.80
C PRO A 7 -6.76 2.01 9.12
N PRO A 8 -7.52 1.52 8.12
CA PRO A 8 -8.58 0.55 8.34
C PRO A 8 -8.02 -0.78 8.84
N LEU A 9 -8.60 -1.29 9.93
CA LEU A 9 -8.35 -2.64 10.42
C LEU A 9 -8.94 -3.68 9.45
N PRO A 10 -8.36 -4.90 9.36
CA PRO A 10 -8.97 -5.98 8.59
C PRO A 10 -10.33 -6.40 9.18
N PRO A 11 -11.24 -6.97 8.38
CA PRO A 11 -12.56 -7.37 8.85
C PRO A 11 -12.48 -8.61 9.78
N GLU A 12 -13.04 -8.48 10.98
CA GLU A 12 -13.19 -9.57 11.96
C GLU A 12 -14.15 -10.66 11.44
N PRO A 13 -13.77 -11.95 11.43
CA PRO A 13 -14.58 -13.02 10.83
C PRO A 13 -15.41 -13.83 11.84
N SER A 14 -16.57 -13.33 12.30
CA SER A 14 -17.61 -14.17 12.95
C SER A 14 -19.01 -13.54 13.02
N ALA A 15 -20.07 -14.39 12.92
CA ALA A 15 -21.53 -14.14 12.80
C ALA A 15 -22.03 -13.87 11.36
N ALA A 16 -22.82 -14.72 10.67
CA ALA A 16 -24.00 -15.56 11.00
C ALA A 16 -25.28 -14.72 11.28
N HIS A 17 -26.47 -14.94 10.68
CA HIS A 17 -27.02 -16.09 9.92
C HIS A 17 -28.01 -15.68 8.78
N HIS A 18 -28.15 -16.56 7.77
CA HIS A 18 -29.31 -16.85 6.86
C HIS A 18 -30.22 -15.72 6.29
N GLU A 19 -30.32 -15.62 4.94
CA GLU A 19 -31.57 -15.68 4.14
C GLU A 19 -31.21 -15.80 2.63
N THR A 20 -32.18 -15.87 1.70
CA THR A 20 -32.02 -16.18 0.26
C THR A 20 -32.90 -15.25 -0.61
N VAL A 21 -32.90 -15.20 -1.96
CA VAL A 21 -32.47 -16.17 -2.99
C VAL A 21 -31.74 -15.60 -4.23
N PRO A 22 -32.26 -14.61 -5.02
CA PRO A 22 -32.13 -14.73 -6.48
C PRO A 22 -31.16 -13.75 -7.18
N HIS A 23 -30.66 -14.20 -8.35
CA HIS A 23 -30.11 -13.36 -9.42
C HIS A 23 -31.19 -12.52 -10.14
N PRO A 24 -30.77 -11.42 -10.77
CA PRO A 24 -30.95 -11.28 -12.22
C PRO A 24 -29.61 -11.24 -12.96
N ALA A 25 -29.60 -11.70 -14.21
CA ALA A 25 -28.37 -11.92 -14.97
C ALA A 25 -27.62 -10.64 -15.36
N ALA A 26 -26.36 -10.53 -14.93
CA ALA A 26 -25.40 -9.53 -15.43
C ALA A 26 -24.04 -10.20 -15.65
N SER A 27 -23.77 -10.68 -16.87
CA SER A 27 -22.51 -11.34 -17.22
C SER A 27 -21.33 -10.36 -17.11
N PRO A 28 -20.30 -10.62 -16.28
CA PRO A 28 -19.08 -9.81 -16.26
C PRO A 28 -18.22 -10.11 -17.49
N ARG A 29 -18.61 -9.56 -18.65
CA ARG A 29 -17.83 -9.67 -19.90
C ARG A 29 -16.55 -8.85 -19.79
N ALA A 30 -15.48 -9.50 -19.31
CA ALA A 30 -14.06 -9.18 -19.46
C ALA A 30 -13.72 -7.70 -19.77
N GLY A 31 -13.58 -6.88 -18.71
CA GLY A 31 -13.26 -5.45 -18.82
C GLY A 31 -12.13 -4.95 -17.92
N SER A 32 -11.31 -5.83 -17.33
CA SER A 32 -10.26 -5.46 -16.33
C SER A 32 -8.90 -6.15 -16.55
N GLY A 33 -8.68 -6.84 -17.67
CA GLY A 33 -7.45 -7.63 -17.88
C GLY A 33 -6.14 -6.82 -17.78
N GLY A 34 -6.15 -5.56 -18.21
CA GLY A 34 -4.98 -4.67 -18.09
C GLY A 34 -4.70 -4.21 -16.65
N SER A 35 -5.75 -3.85 -15.90
CA SER A 35 -5.66 -3.47 -14.49
C SER A 35 -5.15 -4.65 -13.64
N ASP A 36 -5.76 -5.83 -13.77
CA ASP A 36 -5.36 -7.03 -13.04
C ASP A 36 -3.91 -7.45 -13.34
N LEU A 37 -3.46 -7.37 -14.60
CA LEU A 37 -2.07 -7.67 -14.96
C LEU A 37 -1.09 -6.65 -14.38
N LEU A 38 -1.43 -5.36 -14.36
CA LEU A 38 -0.61 -4.33 -13.72
C LEU A 38 -0.60 -4.48 -12.19
N GLN A 39 -1.75 -4.77 -11.55
CA GLN A 39 -1.85 -4.96 -10.10
C GLN A 39 -1.12 -6.23 -9.62
N ARG A 40 -1.09 -7.28 -10.45
CA ARG A 40 -0.27 -8.49 -10.24
C ARG A 40 1.22 -8.29 -10.60
N SER A 41 1.57 -7.25 -11.34
CA SER A 41 2.96 -6.96 -11.71
C SER A 41 3.81 -6.61 -10.47
N SER A 42 5.09 -6.97 -10.50
CA SER A 42 6.05 -6.56 -9.49
C SER A 42 6.16 -5.03 -9.40
N VAL A 43 6.07 -4.32 -10.53
CA VAL A 43 6.21 -2.85 -10.59
C VAL A 43 5.15 -2.13 -9.75
N TYR A 44 3.88 -2.53 -9.84
CA TYR A 44 2.81 -1.93 -9.04
C TYR A 44 2.97 -2.23 -7.54
N ARG A 45 3.36 -3.46 -7.19
CA ARG A 45 3.62 -3.85 -5.80
C ARG A 45 4.82 -3.11 -5.21
N GLU A 46 5.88 -2.93 -5.99
CA GLU A 46 7.06 -2.13 -5.64
C GLU A 46 6.69 -0.66 -5.37
N PHE A 47 5.83 -0.07 -6.22
CA PHE A 47 5.33 1.30 -6.08
C PHE A 47 4.38 1.47 -4.87
N GLN A 48 3.46 0.54 -4.65
CA GLN A 48 2.58 0.55 -3.47
C GLN A 48 3.39 0.51 -2.17
N ALA A 49 4.45 -0.30 -2.12
CA ALA A 49 5.37 -0.29 -0.99
C ALA A 49 6.18 1.02 -0.90
N GLU A 50 6.50 1.68 -2.02
CA GLU A 50 7.16 3.00 -2.04
C GLU A 50 6.27 4.07 -1.39
N LEU A 51 4.98 4.09 -1.74
CA LEU A 51 4.00 4.96 -1.09
C LEU A 51 3.82 4.64 0.41
N ALA A 52 3.80 3.36 0.79
CA ALA A 52 3.69 2.96 2.19
C ALA A 52 4.88 3.46 3.03
N GLU A 53 6.10 3.43 2.49
CA GLU A 53 7.29 3.96 3.17
C GLU A 53 7.26 5.49 3.30
N ILE A 54 6.82 6.19 2.24
CA ILE A 54 6.67 7.66 2.27
C ILE A 54 5.61 8.08 3.31
N LEU A 55 4.50 7.35 3.41
CA LEU A 55 3.45 7.61 4.41
C LEU A 55 3.91 7.28 5.84
N ARG A 56 4.71 6.23 6.03
CA ARG A 56 5.37 5.92 7.30
C ARG A 56 6.32 7.05 7.73
N HIS A 57 7.13 7.55 6.80
CA HIS A 57 8.06 8.68 7.04
C HIS A 57 7.31 9.97 7.40
N LYS A 58 6.25 10.30 6.65
CA LYS A 58 5.35 11.42 6.93
C LYS A 58 4.82 11.35 8.36
N TRP A 59 4.33 10.18 8.80
CA TRP A 59 3.81 10.02 10.16
C TRP A 59 4.90 10.25 11.22
N LEU A 60 6.05 9.58 11.11
CA LEU A 60 7.15 9.70 12.08
C LEU A 60 7.66 11.15 12.25
N GLU A 61 7.84 11.89 11.16
CA GLU A 61 8.27 13.29 11.25
C GLU A 61 7.14 14.23 11.71
N SER A 62 5.86 13.91 11.46
CA SER A 62 4.72 14.67 12.01
C SER A 62 4.55 14.48 13.52
N GLU A 63 4.71 13.26 14.05
CA GLU A 63 4.72 13.00 15.51
C GLU A 63 5.85 13.79 16.19
N LYS A 64 7.06 13.71 15.62
CA LYS A 64 8.27 14.40 16.07
C LYS A 64 8.18 15.93 15.99
N ALA A 65 7.43 16.46 15.02
CA ALA A 65 7.17 17.89 14.87
C ALA A 65 6.04 18.40 15.78
N GLY A 66 5.13 17.53 16.24
CA GLY A 66 3.92 17.89 16.97
C GLY A 66 2.81 18.48 16.09
N TYR A 67 2.96 18.44 14.77
CA TYR A 67 1.98 18.90 13.77
C TYR A 67 2.20 18.16 12.45
N ASP A 68 1.20 18.14 11.56
CA ASP A 68 1.39 17.48 10.27
C ASP A 68 2.34 18.27 9.35
N ILE A 69 3.51 17.70 9.04
CA ILE A 69 4.47 18.31 8.11
C ILE A 69 3.98 18.34 6.65
N GLY A 70 2.93 17.58 6.33
CA GLY A 70 2.35 17.49 4.99
C GLY A 70 3.07 16.50 4.06
N PHE A 71 2.34 16.00 3.07
CA PHE A 71 2.84 14.93 2.18
C PHE A 71 4.02 15.36 1.30
N GLU A 72 3.97 16.56 0.72
CA GLU A 72 5.04 17.07 -0.15
C GLU A 72 6.38 17.22 0.59
N ARG A 73 6.35 17.75 1.83
CA ARG A 73 7.53 17.88 2.68
C ARG A 73 8.14 16.53 3.03
N ALA A 74 7.29 15.56 3.40
CA ALA A 74 7.72 14.20 3.70
C ALA A 74 8.30 13.49 2.46
N LEU A 75 7.66 13.66 1.29
CA LEU A 75 8.12 13.10 0.02
C LEU A 75 9.50 13.65 -0.38
N LEU A 76 9.69 14.97 -0.32
CA LEU A 76 10.96 15.62 -0.68
C LEU A 76 12.11 15.17 0.23
N ASP A 77 11.86 15.00 1.53
CA ASP A 77 12.85 14.49 2.47
C ASP A 77 13.15 13.00 2.27
N TRP A 78 12.10 12.17 2.13
CA TRP A 78 12.22 10.73 1.90
C TRP A 78 12.99 10.41 0.61
N VAL A 79 12.72 11.13 -0.49
CA VAL A 79 13.42 10.98 -1.77
C VAL A 79 14.91 11.32 -1.64
N ARG A 80 15.28 12.28 -0.79
CA ARG A 80 16.68 12.70 -0.57
C ARG A 80 17.46 11.75 0.33
N HIS A 81 16.88 11.32 1.44
CA HIS A 81 17.62 10.65 2.52
C HIS A 81 17.36 9.13 2.62
N HIS A 82 16.16 8.66 2.26
CA HIS A 82 15.72 7.30 2.56
C HIS A 82 15.63 6.40 1.32
N ARG A 83 15.15 6.95 0.19
CA ARG A 83 14.83 6.19 -1.04
C ARG A 83 15.98 5.31 -1.55
N ALA A 84 17.20 5.81 -1.53
CA ALA A 84 18.36 5.11 -2.09
C ALA A 84 18.69 3.82 -1.31
N ALA A 85 18.79 3.91 0.03
CA ALA A 85 19.05 2.77 0.90
C ALA A 85 17.91 1.75 0.85
N TRP A 86 16.66 2.22 0.88
CA TRP A 86 15.46 1.39 0.79
C TRP A 86 15.37 0.62 -0.55
N ARG A 87 15.68 1.27 -1.68
CA ARG A 87 15.79 0.61 -3.00
C ARG A 87 17.02 -0.28 -3.15
N ALA A 88 18.01 -0.21 -2.26
CA ALA A 88 19.13 -1.16 -2.21
C ALA A 88 18.74 -2.43 -1.43
N ALA A 89 18.17 -2.28 -0.24
CA ALA A 89 17.69 -3.39 0.60
C ALA A 89 16.66 -4.29 -0.12
N ARG A 90 15.80 -3.69 -0.94
CA ARG A 90 14.84 -4.42 -1.78
C ARG A 90 15.46 -5.19 -2.95
N ARG A 91 16.68 -4.85 -3.39
CA ARG A 91 17.41 -5.61 -4.42
C ARG A 91 18.22 -6.75 -3.84
N SER A 92 18.84 -6.55 -2.68
CA SER A 92 19.61 -7.61 -2.00
C SER A 92 18.71 -8.77 -1.56
N VAL A 93 17.51 -8.50 -1.02
CA VAL A 93 16.58 -9.56 -0.62
C VAL A 93 16.11 -10.43 -1.80
N GLY A 94 16.06 -9.87 -3.02
CA GLY A 94 15.74 -10.60 -4.25
C GLY A 94 16.88 -11.46 -4.80
N SER A 95 18.10 -11.34 -4.26
CA SER A 95 19.29 -12.09 -4.71
C SER A 95 19.74 -13.19 -3.75
N ALA A 96 19.04 -13.37 -2.63
CA ALA A 96 19.45 -14.25 -1.52
C ALA A 96 18.84 -15.67 -1.57
N SER A 97 18.14 -16.04 -2.65
CA SER A 97 17.51 -17.37 -2.81
C SER A 97 17.67 -17.83 -4.26
N GLY A 98 18.61 -18.74 -4.51
CA GLY A 98 18.93 -19.20 -5.87
C GLY A 98 20.32 -19.81 -6.06
N ASN A 99 20.73 -20.75 -5.20
CA ASN A 99 21.80 -21.71 -5.55
C ASN A 99 21.84 -22.89 -4.56
N ASN A 100 21.38 -24.07 -5.00
CA ASN A 100 21.76 -25.41 -4.52
C ASN A 100 21.23 -26.46 -5.51
#